data_AF-M1NLL3-F1
#
_entry.id   AF-M1NLL3-F1
#
_cell.length_a   1.000
_cell.length_b   1.000
_cell.length_c   1.000
_cell.angle_alpha   90.00
_cell.angle_beta   90.00
_cell.angle_gamma   90.00
#
_symmetry.space_group_name_H-M   'P 1'
#
loop_
_entity.id
_entity.type
_entity.pdbx_description
1 polymer ?
#
loop_
_entity_poly.entity_id
_entity_poly.type
_entity_poly.pdbx_seq_one_letter_code
_entity_poly.pdbx_strand_id
1 'polypeptide(L)'
;VTQLPILTTQEQHQLLVEWNNTEADYPLDKSLHQLFEEQAAQNPQGIAVIFEGQKLTYQQLNNRGNQLAHCLRDKGVGPESLVGIFMERSLEMVIGLLGILKAGGAYVPLDPDYPTERLGDILSDSGVSLVLTQESLGDFLPQTGAELLCLDRDWEKIATYSPENPFNLTTPENLAYVIYTSGSTGKPKGVMNIHRGICNTIKYTIGHYNITSEDRILQIISLSFDGSVWEIFSSLISGTSLVVAKPDGYKDIDYLTDLIVQEQVTYFTCVPSILRVFLQHPKSKYCHCLKRVIVGGEALSYELNQRFFQQLNCELYNAYGPTEVAVETTIWCCQPNSQISIGRPLANAQVYILDSYLQPVPIGVAGELHIGGMGLARGYLNRPQLTAEKFIPHPFAQGKLYKTGDLARYLPDGNIEYLGRIDNQVKLRGLRIELGEIQTVLETHPNVEQTVVIMREDTLYNQRLVAYVIRKDTLLTPQDLRRFLQQQLPAYMVPSVFVLLSDFPLNNNGKIDRKKLPIPDETSIIESAYIAPRNQKESLLAQIWQD
;
A
#
# COMPACT_ATOMS: atom_id res chain seq x y z
N VAL A 1 -32.43 -6.33 27.58
CA VAL A 1 -32.34 -4.86 27.39
C VAL A 1 -31.39 -4.47 26.24
N THR A 2 -30.48 -5.37 25.81
CA THR A 2 -29.45 -5.12 24.77
C THR A 2 -29.91 -5.19 23.30
N GLN A 3 -31.21 -5.11 23.01
CA GLN A 3 -31.76 -5.17 21.62
C GLN A 3 -32.91 -4.17 21.40
N LEU A 4 -32.83 -2.99 22.02
CA LEU A 4 -33.77 -1.92 21.68
C LEU A 4 -33.27 -1.21 20.41
N PRO A 5 -34.05 -1.15 19.32
CA PRO A 5 -33.66 -0.42 18.13
C PRO A 5 -33.56 1.08 18.47
N ILE A 6 -32.34 1.62 18.42
CA ILE A 6 -32.05 3.04 18.69
C ILE A 6 -32.37 3.91 17.46
N LEU A 7 -32.35 3.29 16.28
CA LEU A 7 -32.65 3.95 15.01
C LEU A 7 -34.11 3.83 14.64
N THR A 8 -34.65 4.91 14.07
CA THR A 8 -35.91 4.84 13.33
C THR A 8 -35.75 4.01 12.06
N THR A 9 -36.86 3.50 11.52
CA THR A 9 -36.86 2.78 10.24
C THR A 9 -36.30 3.63 9.09
N GLN A 10 -36.52 4.94 9.13
CA GLN A 10 -35.99 5.87 8.13
C GLN A 10 -34.47 6.00 8.22
N GLU A 11 -33.92 6.19 9.43
CA GLU A 11 -32.46 6.24 9.63
C GLU A 11 -31.81 4.91 9.25
N GLN A 12 -32.43 3.78 9.61
CA GLN A 12 -31.92 2.47 9.22
C GLN A 12 -31.93 2.28 7.69
N HIS A 13 -32.98 2.70 7.00
CA HIS A 13 -33.03 2.67 5.54
C HIS A 13 -31.96 3.56 4.91
N GLN A 14 -31.75 4.77 5.43
CA GLN A 14 -30.73 5.67 4.96
C GLN A 14 -29.31 5.08 5.08
N LEU A 15 -28.97 4.55 6.26
CA LEU A 15 -27.65 4.00 6.55
C LEU A 15 -27.39 2.67 5.79
N LEU A 16 -28.39 1.79 5.70
CA LEU A 16 -28.19 0.47 5.13
C LEU A 16 -28.39 0.41 3.61
N VAL A 17 -29.23 1.28 3.06
CA VAL A 17 -29.66 1.23 1.66
C VAL A 17 -29.25 2.49 0.91
N GLU A 18 -29.72 3.68 1.29
CA GLU A 18 -29.55 4.89 0.47
C GLU A 18 -28.08 5.30 0.30
N TRP A 19 -27.31 5.34 1.38
CA TRP A 19 -25.88 5.70 1.32
C TRP A 19 -25.00 4.60 0.74
N ASN A 20 -25.56 3.40 0.57
CA ASN A 20 -24.90 2.22 0.01
C ASN A 20 -25.45 1.81 -1.37
N ASN A 21 -26.34 2.62 -1.96
CA ASN A 21 -26.86 2.41 -3.31
C ASN A 21 -25.86 2.91 -4.35
N THR A 22 -24.76 2.17 -4.49
CA THR A 22 -23.61 2.52 -5.33
C THR A 22 -23.48 1.63 -6.56
N GLU A 23 -24.50 0.83 -6.87
CA GLU A 23 -24.50 -0.07 -8.02
C GLU A 23 -24.24 0.72 -9.32
N ALA A 24 -23.24 0.29 -10.09
CA ALA A 24 -22.92 0.90 -11.36
C ALA A 24 -22.34 -0.12 -12.34
N ASP A 25 -22.69 0.04 -13.61
CA ASP A 25 -22.18 -0.82 -14.67
C ASP A 25 -20.68 -0.60 -14.93
N TYR A 26 -19.98 -1.70 -15.17
CA TYR A 26 -18.63 -1.73 -15.73
C TYR A 26 -18.44 -3.04 -16.52
N PRO A 27 -17.35 -3.22 -17.28
CA PRO A 27 -17.06 -4.47 -17.99
C PRO A 27 -16.79 -5.64 -17.02
N LEU A 28 -17.86 -6.24 -16.49
CA LEU A 28 -17.86 -7.30 -15.47
C LEU A 28 -17.17 -8.58 -15.93
N ASP A 29 -17.04 -8.79 -17.24
CA ASP A 29 -16.49 -9.97 -17.90
C ASP A 29 -14.99 -9.85 -18.23
N LYS A 30 -14.35 -8.73 -17.90
CA LYS A 30 -12.97 -8.44 -18.31
C LYS A 30 -11.96 -8.48 -17.17
N SER A 31 -10.77 -8.94 -17.53
CA SER A 31 -9.55 -8.89 -16.72
C SER A 31 -8.73 -7.64 -17.04
N LEU A 32 -7.77 -7.29 -16.17
CA LEU A 32 -6.94 -6.07 -16.30
C LEU A 32 -6.18 -6.03 -17.64
N HIS A 33 -5.55 -7.14 -18.04
CA HIS A 33 -4.81 -7.21 -19.29
C HIS A 33 -5.72 -7.06 -20.51
N GLN A 34 -6.97 -7.53 -20.46
CA GLN A 34 -7.93 -7.35 -21.55
C GLN A 34 -8.33 -5.87 -21.71
N LEU A 35 -8.53 -5.16 -20.60
CA LEU A 35 -8.78 -3.71 -20.62
C LEU A 35 -7.59 -2.94 -21.21
N PHE A 36 -6.36 -3.36 -20.86
CA PHE A 36 -5.15 -2.81 -21.46
C PHE A 36 -5.03 -3.13 -22.96
N GLU A 37 -5.34 -4.37 -23.39
CA GLU A 37 -5.30 -4.79 -24.79
C GLU A 37 -6.26 -3.95 -25.65
N GLU A 38 -7.45 -3.64 -25.14
CA GLU A 38 -8.41 -2.76 -25.80
C GLU A 38 -7.85 -1.35 -25.97
N GLN A 39 -7.24 -0.81 -24.92
CA GLN A 39 -6.62 0.50 -24.97
C GLN A 39 -5.42 0.53 -25.94
N ALA A 40 -4.61 -0.54 -25.97
CA ALA A 40 -3.48 -0.67 -26.87
C ALA A 40 -3.90 -0.79 -28.34
N ALA A 41 -5.03 -1.44 -28.61
CA ALA A 41 -5.62 -1.50 -29.94
C ALA A 41 -6.21 -0.15 -30.38
N GLN A 42 -6.79 0.62 -29.45
CA GLN A 42 -7.36 1.94 -29.73
C GLN A 42 -6.30 3.02 -29.96
N ASN A 43 -5.18 2.99 -29.24
CA ASN A 43 -4.12 4.00 -29.32
C ASN A 43 -2.71 3.39 -29.43
N PRO A 44 -2.39 2.63 -30.50
CA PRO A 44 -1.14 1.87 -30.59
C PRO A 44 0.13 2.73 -30.58
N GLN A 45 0.04 3.95 -31.09
CA GLN A 45 1.18 4.88 -31.20
C GLN A 45 1.30 5.85 -30.01
N GLY A 46 0.31 5.88 -29.12
CA GLY A 46 0.38 6.65 -27.88
C GLY A 46 1.53 6.15 -27.00
N ILE A 47 2.16 7.05 -26.25
CA ILE A 47 3.21 6.68 -25.29
C ILE A 47 2.54 6.08 -24.06
N ALA A 48 2.83 4.82 -23.75
CA ALA A 48 2.29 4.11 -22.59
C ALA A 48 3.15 4.30 -21.34
N VAL A 49 4.48 4.20 -21.48
CA VAL A 49 5.41 4.24 -20.33
C VAL A 49 6.63 5.09 -20.68
N ILE A 50 7.06 5.89 -19.72
CA ILE A 50 8.27 6.72 -19.76
C ILE A 50 9.13 6.38 -18.54
N PHE A 51 10.41 6.08 -18.75
CA PHE A 51 11.38 5.82 -17.68
C PHE A 51 12.78 6.27 -18.11
N GLU A 52 13.41 7.16 -17.34
CA GLU A 52 14.78 7.65 -17.58
C GLU A 52 15.05 8.02 -19.06
N GLY A 53 14.11 8.79 -19.65
CA GLY A 53 14.17 9.25 -21.05
C GLY A 53 13.77 8.21 -22.10
N GLN A 54 13.69 6.93 -21.75
CA GLN A 54 13.18 5.87 -22.62
C GLN A 54 11.65 5.88 -22.64
N LYS A 55 11.07 5.49 -23.78
CA LYS A 55 9.63 5.48 -24.01
C LYS A 55 9.19 4.21 -24.72
N LEU A 56 8.07 3.64 -24.28
CA LEU A 56 7.37 2.59 -25.00
C LEU A 56 6.00 3.09 -25.44
N THR A 57 5.66 2.86 -26.70
CA THR A 57 4.29 3.02 -27.16
C THR A 57 3.40 1.92 -26.59
N TYR A 58 2.09 2.12 -26.60
CA TYR A 58 1.11 1.09 -26.25
C TYR A 58 1.30 -0.21 -27.05
N GLN A 59 1.55 -0.10 -28.36
CA GLN A 59 1.82 -1.28 -29.21
C GLN A 59 3.13 -1.98 -28.79
N GLN A 60 4.20 -1.23 -28.55
CA GLN A 60 5.47 -1.81 -28.13
C GLN A 60 5.34 -2.50 -26.78
N LEU A 61 4.70 -1.86 -25.80
CA LEU A 61 4.45 -2.44 -24.49
C LEU A 61 3.60 -3.71 -24.58
N ASN A 62 2.53 -3.67 -25.39
CA ASN A 62 1.66 -4.82 -25.59
C ASN A 62 2.42 -6.00 -26.22
N ASN A 63 3.18 -5.76 -27.29
CA ASN A 63 3.98 -6.79 -27.95
C ASN A 63 5.00 -7.43 -26.99
N ARG A 64 5.73 -6.61 -26.22
CA ARG A 64 6.70 -7.09 -25.23
C ARG A 64 6.01 -7.90 -24.11
N GLY A 65 4.87 -7.43 -23.62
CA GLY A 65 4.05 -8.16 -22.65
C GLY A 65 3.55 -9.50 -23.21
N ASN A 66 3.16 -9.56 -24.49
CA ASN A 66 2.71 -10.78 -25.15
C ASN A 66 3.85 -11.80 -25.30
N GLN A 67 5.03 -11.35 -25.73
CA GLN A 67 6.21 -12.20 -25.86
C GLN A 67 6.58 -12.84 -24.52
N LEU A 68 6.60 -12.03 -23.46
CA LEU A 68 6.81 -12.53 -22.11
C LEU A 68 5.69 -13.51 -21.72
N ALA A 69 4.43 -13.19 -21.99
CA ALA A 69 3.30 -14.07 -21.65
C ALA A 69 3.39 -15.46 -22.29
N HIS A 70 3.79 -15.56 -23.57
CA HIS A 70 4.00 -16.85 -24.23
C HIS A 70 5.17 -17.62 -23.60
N CYS A 71 6.29 -16.94 -23.29
CA CYS A 71 7.41 -17.54 -22.56
C CYS A 71 6.98 -18.08 -21.19
N LEU A 72 6.16 -17.33 -20.45
CA LEU A 72 5.65 -17.76 -19.14
C LEU A 72 4.69 -18.95 -19.25
N ARG A 73 3.86 -19.01 -20.30
CA ARG A 73 2.98 -20.17 -20.56
C ARG A 73 3.77 -21.44 -20.88
N ASP A 74 4.87 -21.34 -21.63
CA ASP A 74 5.78 -22.47 -21.86
C ASP A 74 6.42 -22.96 -20.57
N LYS A 75 6.57 -22.08 -19.57
CA LYS A 75 7.03 -22.40 -18.21
C LYS A 75 5.90 -22.85 -17.27
N GLY A 76 4.68 -23.02 -17.78
CA GLY A 76 3.54 -23.54 -17.03
C GLY A 76 2.68 -22.50 -16.30
N VAL A 77 2.89 -21.20 -16.53
CA VAL A 77 2.05 -20.15 -15.94
C VAL A 77 0.66 -20.15 -16.60
N GLY A 78 -0.38 -20.14 -15.78
CA GLY A 78 -1.79 -20.00 -16.19
C GLY A 78 -2.68 -19.49 -15.06
N PRO A 79 -4.01 -19.64 -15.17
CA PRO A 79 -4.96 -19.22 -14.13
C PRO A 79 -4.58 -19.74 -12.75
N GLU A 80 -4.66 -18.87 -11.74
CA GLU A 80 -4.31 -19.14 -10.33
C GLU A 80 -2.82 -19.41 -10.06
N SER A 81 -1.95 -19.40 -11.09
CA SER A 81 -0.50 -19.50 -10.89
C SER A 81 0.04 -18.21 -10.29
N LEU A 82 0.82 -18.32 -9.22
CA LEU A 82 1.51 -17.18 -8.61
C LEU A 82 2.91 -17.05 -9.19
N VAL A 83 3.26 -15.85 -9.67
CA VAL A 83 4.61 -15.54 -10.19
C VAL A 83 5.20 -14.41 -9.36
N GLY A 84 6.38 -14.63 -8.79
CA GLY A 84 7.09 -13.59 -8.05
C GLY A 84 7.58 -12.49 -8.99
N ILE A 85 7.54 -11.24 -8.55
CA ILE A 85 8.19 -10.12 -9.26
C ILE A 85 9.12 -9.40 -8.29
N PHE A 86 10.43 -9.58 -8.50
CA PHE A 86 11.52 -9.03 -7.69
C PHE A 86 12.36 -8.08 -8.54
N MET A 87 11.88 -6.84 -8.69
CA MET A 87 12.42 -5.88 -9.65
C MET A 87 12.42 -4.47 -9.08
N GLU A 88 13.42 -3.68 -9.49
CA GLU A 88 13.39 -2.24 -9.34
C GLU A 88 12.53 -1.57 -10.43
N ARG A 89 12.12 -0.32 -10.19
CA ARG A 89 11.38 0.50 -11.15
C ARG A 89 12.15 0.59 -12.47
N SER A 90 11.50 0.17 -13.55
CA SER A 90 12.07 0.04 -14.90
C SER A 90 10.95 -0.14 -15.93
N LEU A 91 11.30 -0.15 -17.22
CA LEU A 91 10.34 -0.55 -18.27
C LEU A 91 10.00 -2.05 -18.15
N GLU A 92 11.01 -2.86 -17.83
CA GLU A 92 10.91 -4.31 -17.66
C GLU A 92 9.96 -4.67 -16.52
N MET A 93 9.89 -3.87 -15.45
CA MET A 93 8.91 -4.03 -14.38
C MET A 93 7.47 -4.01 -14.91
N VAL A 94 7.12 -3.02 -15.74
CA VAL A 94 5.76 -2.88 -16.30
C VAL A 94 5.48 -4.00 -17.31
N ILE A 95 6.48 -4.38 -18.12
CA ILE A 95 6.40 -5.53 -19.03
C ILE A 95 6.16 -6.82 -18.23
N GLY A 96 6.86 -7.00 -17.11
CA GLY A 96 6.75 -8.14 -16.21
C GLY A 96 5.33 -8.31 -15.67
N LEU A 97 4.75 -7.24 -15.12
CA LEU A 97 3.37 -7.25 -14.62
C LEU A 97 2.37 -7.63 -15.71
N LEU A 98 2.46 -7.00 -16.89
CA LEU A 98 1.57 -7.32 -18.01
C LEU A 98 1.78 -8.75 -18.52
N GLY A 99 3.02 -9.22 -18.61
CA GLY A 99 3.34 -10.57 -19.06
C GLY A 99 2.75 -11.64 -18.15
N ILE A 100 2.83 -11.45 -16.83
CA ILE A 100 2.22 -12.36 -15.84
C ILE A 100 0.70 -12.43 -16.03
N LEU A 101 0.04 -11.27 -16.08
CA LEU A 101 -1.42 -11.20 -16.23
C LEU A 101 -1.90 -11.78 -17.56
N LYS A 102 -1.21 -11.47 -18.67
CA LYS A 102 -1.49 -12.00 -20.01
C LYS A 102 -1.24 -13.50 -20.11
N ALA A 103 -0.25 -14.04 -19.38
CA ALA A 103 -0.04 -15.48 -19.27
C ALA A 103 -1.22 -16.16 -18.55
N GLY A 104 -1.94 -15.40 -17.72
CA GLY A 104 -3.08 -15.81 -16.91
C GLY A 104 -2.77 -15.98 -15.43
N GLY A 105 -1.53 -15.70 -15.02
CA GLY A 105 -1.09 -15.77 -13.63
C GLY A 105 -1.41 -14.49 -12.84
N ALA A 106 -1.15 -14.56 -11.55
CA ALA A 106 -1.19 -13.42 -10.63
C ALA A 106 0.20 -13.12 -10.10
N TYR A 107 0.55 -11.84 -9.98
CA TYR A 107 1.87 -11.46 -9.51
C TYR A 107 1.94 -11.36 -7.97
N VAL A 108 3.10 -11.73 -7.42
CA VAL A 108 3.46 -11.58 -6.01
C VAL A 108 4.66 -10.63 -5.93
N PRO A 109 4.45 -9.36 -5.55
CA PRO A 109 5.54 -8.40 -5.41
C PRO A 109 6.52 -8.81 -4.30
N LEU A 110 7.80 -8.71 -4.62
CA LEU A 110 8.92 -8.93 -3.72
C LEU A 110 9.75 -7.64 -3.73
N ASP A 111 9.77 -6.91 -2.63
CA ASP A 111 10.48 -5.63 -2.56
C ASP A 111 12.00 -5.87 -2.41
N PRO A 112 12.85 -5.33 -3.30
CA PRO A 112 14.31 -5.38 -3.14
C PRO A 112 14.83 -4.82 -1.82
N ASP A 113 14.09 -3.90 -1.18
CA ASP A 113 14.47 -3.32 0.11
C ASP A 113 14.13 -4.23 1.31
N TYR A 114 13.46 -5.38 1.10
CA TYR A 114 13.14 -6.30 2.19
C TYR A 114 14.33 -7.19 2.56
N PRO A 115 14.52 -7.51 3.86
CA PRO A 115 15.52 -8.47 4.27
C PRO A 115 15.29 -9.84 3.64
N THR A 116 16.38 -10.57 3.41
CA THR A 116 16.36 -11.91 2.81
C THR A 116 15.42 -12.89 3.54
N GLU A 117 15.35 -12.82 4.87
CA GLU A 117 14.44 -13.67 5.66
C GLU A 117 12.97 -13.36 5.38
N ARG A 118 12.62 -12.06 5.26
CA ARG A 118 11.27 -11.61 4.90
C ARG A 118 10.87 -12.07 3.51
N LEU A 119 11.80 -11.96 2.55
CA LEU A 119 11.60 -12.48 1.19
C LEU A 119 11.39 -14.00 1.22
N GLY A 120 12.16 -14.72 2.04
CA GLY A 120 12.04 -16.16 2.24
C GLY A 120 10.67 -16.57 2.79
N ASP A 121 10.16 -15.85 3.79
CA ASP A 121 8.81 -16.06 4.35
C ASP A 121 7.73 -15.88 3.27
N ILE A 122 7.81 -14.81 2.46
CA ILE A 122 6.84 -14.54 1.39
C ILE A 122 6.89 -15.63 0.32
N LEU A 123 8.09 -16.01 -0.13
CA LEU A 123 8.28 -17.06 -1.13
C LEU A 123 7.79 -18.42 -0.62
N SER A 124 8.05 -18.74 0.65
CA SER A 124 7.58 -19.98 1.28
C SER A 124 6.07 -20.02 1.46
N ASP A 125 5.43 -18.92 1.88
CA ASP A 125 3.96 -18.87 2.08
C ASP A 125 3.23 -18.83 0.73
N SER A 126 3.81 -18.19 -0.29
CA SER A 126 3.21 -18.12 -1.64
C SER A 126 3.43 -19.37 -2.49
N GLY A 127 4.51 -20.12 -2.25
CA GLY A 127 4.85 -21.29 -3.04
C GLY A 127 5.16 -20.98 -4.51
N VAL A 128 5.61 -19.75 -4.81
CA VAL A 128 5.97 -19.36 -6.19
C VAL A 128 7.13 -20.21 -6.69
N SER A 129 6.97 -20.78 -7.89
CA SER A 129 7.99 -21.61 -8.55
C SER A 129 8.80 -20.84 -9.59
N LEU A 130 8.37 -19.62 -9.95
CA LEU A 130 9.00 -18.75 -10.94
C LEU A 130 9.00 -17.32 -10.43
N VAL A 131 10.15 -16.64 -10.56
CA VAL A 131 10.34 -15.24 -10.17
C VAL A 131 10.93 -14.46 -11.34
N LEU A 132 10.26 -13.37 -11.72
CA LEU A 132 10.80 -12.38 -12.64
C LEU A 132 11.73 -11.44 -11.89
N THR A 133 12.91 -11.19 -12.44
CA THR A 133 13.88 -10.31 -11.80
C THR A 133 14.77 -9.59 -12.82
N GLN A 134 15.78 -8.86 -12.33
CA GLN A 134 16.85 -8.23 -13.10
C GLN A 134 18.17 -8.91 -12.71
N GLU A 135 19.15 -8.90 -13.61
CA GLU A 135 20.43 -9.58 -13.38
C GLU A 135 21.14 -9.07 -12.12
N SER A 136 21.12 -7.75 -11.90
CA SER A 136 21.74 -7.11 -10.72
C SER A 136 21.11 -7.52 -9.39
N LEU A 137 19.86 -8.02 -9.40
CA LEU A 137 19.11 -8.39 -8.20
C LEU A 137 19.15 -9.89 -7.91
N GLY A 138 19.50 -10.73 -8.88
CA GLY A 138 19.36 -12.19 -8.78
C GLY A 138 20.03 -12.80 -7.54
N ASP A 139 21.20 -12.30 -7.16
CA ASP A 139 21.98 -12.81 -6.02
C ASP A 139 21.39 -12.43 -4.63
N PHE A 140 20.49 -11.44 -4.57
CA PHE A 140 19.87 -10.98 -3.33
C PHE A 140 18.61 -11.77 -2.95
N LEU A 141 18.06 -12.55 -3.89
CA LEU A 141 16.90 -13.37 -3.63
C LEU A 141 17.32 -14.63 -2.85
N PRO A 142 16.62 -15.02 -1.76
CA PRO A 142 16.92 -16.25 -1.05
C PRO A 142 16.79 -17.48 -1.96
N GLN A 143 17.70 -18.44 -1.78
CA GLN A 143 17.66 -19.72 -2.51
C GLN A 143 16.49 -20.57 -2.04
N THR A 144 15.36 -20.47 -2.74
CA THR A 144 14.11 -21.19 -2.47
C THR A 144 13.82 -22.30 -3.46
N GLY A 145 14.67 -22.44 -4.49
CA GLY A 145 14.46 -23.38 -5.60
C GLY A 145 13.52 -22.85 -6.69
N ALA A 146 12.99 -21.63 -6.55
CA ALA A 146 12.25 -20.96 -7.62
C ALA A 146 13.16 -20.69 -8.83
N GLU A 147 12.64 -20.91 -10.03
CA GLU A 147 13.31 -20.55 -11.26
C GLU A 147 13.37 -19.02 -11.38
N LEU A 148 14.53 -18.48 -11.74
CA LEU A 148 14.71 -17.04 -11.95
C LEU A 148 14.73 -16.74 -13.45
N LEU A 149 13.87 -15.81 -13.88
CA LEU A 149 13.88 -15.26 -15.23
C LEU A 149 14.30 -13.78 -15.17
N CYS A 150 15.55 -13.50 -15.54
CA CYS A 150 16.11 -12.14 -15.56
C CYS A 150 15.68 -11.44 -16.86
N LEU A 151 14.77 -10.47 -16.77
CA LEU A 151 14.16 -9.87 -17.96
C LEU A 151 15.14 -9.07 -18.81
N ASP A 152 16.14 -8.43 -18.20
CA ASP A 152 17.20 -7.68 -18.86
C ASP A 152 18.21 -8.58 -19.59
N ARG A 153 18.61 -9.69 -18.96
CA ARG A 153 19.55 -10.66 -19.54
C ARG A 153 18.89 -11.59 -20.57
N ASP A 154 17.71 -12.11 -20.28
CA ASP A 154 17.05 -13.14 -21.09
C ASP A 154 16.12 -12.54 -22.17
N TRP A 155 16.08 -11.21 -22.32
CA TRP A 155 15.19 -10.53 -23.26
C TRP A 155 15.33 -11.02 -24.69
N GLU A 156 16.55 -11.26 -25.18
CA GLU A 156 16.77 -11.71 -26.56
C GLU A 156 16.06 -13.03 -26.87
N LYS A 157 16.00 -13.95 -25.88
CA LYS A 157 15.26 -15.21 -26.02
C LYS A 157 13.76 -14.96 -25.96
N ILE A 158 13.31 -14.14 -25.01
CA ILE A 158 11.89 -13.78 -24.84
C ILE A 158 11.36 -13.12 -26.12
N ALA A 159 12.15 -12.25 -26.75
CA ALA A 159 11.79 -11.54 -27.97
C ALA A 159 11.60 -12.45 -29.21
N THR A 160 11.98 -13.73 -29.14
CA THR A 160 11.71 -14.71 -30.21
C THR A 160 10.28 -15.25 -30.19
N TYR A 161 9.58 -15.09 -29.06
CA TYR A 161 8.17 -15.48 -28.94
C TYR A 161 7.26 -14.56 -29.77
N SER A 162 6.04 -15.03 -30.01
CA SER A 162 5.05 -14.27 -30.78
C SER A 162 4.72 -12.93 -30.10
N PRO A 163 4.67 -11.81 -30.85
CA PRO A 163 4.19 -10.53 -30.34
C PRO A 163 2.67 -10.44 -30.27
N GLU A 164 1.94 -11.42 -30.81
CA GLU A 164 0.47 -11.42 -30.82
C GLU A 164 -0.12 -11.73 -29.45
N ASN A 165 -1.28 -11.12 -29.15
CA ASN A 165 -1.99 -11.35 -27.90
C ASN A 165 -2.21 -12.86 -27.70
N PRO A 166 -1.83 -13.43 -26.54
CA PRO A 166 -2.13 -14.82 -26.26
C PRO A 166 -3.64 -15.01 -26.07
N PHE A 167 -4.16 -16.21 -26.33
CA PHE A 167 -5.58 -16.49 -26.09
C PHE A 167 -5.94 -16.29 -24.61
N ASN A 168 -7.07 -15.68 -24.30
CA ASN A 168 -7.43 -15.40 -22.91
C ASN A 168 -7.72 -16.70 -22.13
N LEU A 169 -7.10 -16.84 -20.96
CA LEU A 169 -7.25 -17.97 -20.05
C LEU A 169 -7.99 -17.60 -18.76
N THR A 170 -8.12 -16.31 -18.46
CA THR A 170 -8.63 -15.84 -17.17
C THR A 170 -10.12 -15.50 -17.23
N THR A 171 -10.72 -15.57 -16.05
CA THR A 171 -12.03 -15.04 -15.72
C THR A 171 -11.88 -13.90 -14.71
N PRO A 172 -12.88 -13.02 -14.56
CA PRO A 172 -12.89 -11.98 -13.53
C PRO A 172 -12.69 -12.50 -12.09
N GLU A 173 -13.01 -13.77 -11.84
CA GLU A 173 -12.85 -14.39 -10.52
C GLU A 173 -11.43 -14.84 -10.23
N ASN A 174 -10.54 -14.90 -11.24
CA ASN A 174 -9.15 -15.27 -11.04
C ASN A 174 -8.37 -14.18 -10.32
N LEU A 175 -7.31 -14.61 -9.63
CA LEU A 175 -6.38 -13.69 -8.96
C LEU A 175 -5.72 -12.77 -9.98
N ALA A 176 -5.61 -11.48 -9.64
CA ALA A 176 -4.78 -10.53 -10.35
C ALA A 176 -3.42 -10.36 -9.64
N TYR A 177 -3.43 -10.31 -8.31
CA TYR A 177 -2.24 -10.16 -7.50
C TYR A 177 -2.43 -10.66 -6.07
N VAL A 178 -1.31 -10.98 -5.43
CA VAL A 178 -1.25 -11.24 -3.98
C VAL A 178 -0.22 -10.30 -3.37
N ILE A 179 -0.68 -9.32 -2.60
CA ILE A 179 0.18 -8.38 -1.88
C ILE A 179 0.25 -8.77 -0.42
N TYR A 180 1.47 -8.92 0.10
CA TYR A 180 1.69 -9.26 1.49
C TYR A 180 1.66 -8.02 2.38
N THR A 181 0.93 -8.13 3.48
CA THR A 181 0.84 -7.09 4.51
C THR A 181 1.36 -7.60 5.85
N SER A 182 1.66 -6.70 6.78
CA SER A 182 2.04 -7.04 8.15
C SER A 182 0.95 -7.88 8.84
N GLY A 183 1.38 -8.86 9.64
CA GLY A 183 0.49 -9.81 10.31
C GLY A 183 0.67 -9.80 11.82
N SER A 184 -0.43 -9.78 12.57
CA SER A 184 -0.42 -9.75 14.03
C SER A 184 0.22 -10.98 14.69
N THR A 185 0.43 -12.06 13.93
CA THR A 185 1.04 -13.32 14.37
C THR A 185 2.56 -13.38 14.16
N GLY A 186 3.21 -12.28 13.74
CA GLY A 186 4.66 -12.25 13.51
C GLY A 186 5.09 -12.57 12.07
N LYS A 187 4.16 -13.06 11.23
CA LYS A 187 4.43 -13.40 9.81
C LYS A 187 3.56 -12.58 8.87
N PRO A 188 4.05 -12.26 7.65
CA PRO A 188 3.27 -11.52 6.68
C PRO A 188 2.07 -12.34 6.20
N LYS A 189 1.00 -11.66 5.79
CA LYS A 189 -0.23 -12.29 5.26
C LYS A 189 -0.49 -11.83 3.83
N GLY A 190 -0.60 -12.77 2.89
CA GLY A 190 -0.87 -12.48 1.48
C GLY A 190 -2.35 -12.20 1.23
N VAL A 191 -2.68 -11.01 0.74
CA VAL A 191 -4.07 -10.61 0.43
C VAL A 191 -4.38 -10.93 -1.03
N MET A 192 -5.36 -11.80 -1.26
CA MET A 192 -5.69 -12.35 -2.59
C MET A 192 -6.70 -11.48 -3.33
N ASN A 193 -6.24 -10.57 -4.19
CA ASN A 193 -7.12 -9.70 -4.98
C ASN A 193 -7.42 -10.29 -6.36
N ILE A 194 -8.68 -10.20 -6.78
CA ILE A 194 -9.18 -10.75 -8.05
C ILE A 194 -9.42 -9.66 -9.09
N HIS A 195 -9.43 -10.04 -10.37
CA HIS A 195 -9.65 -9.12 -11.49
C HIS A 195 -10.95 -8.32 -11.36
N ARG A 196 -12.06 -8.96 -10.99
CA ARG A 196 -13.37 -8.30 -10.87
C ARG A 196 -13.33 -7.07 -9.98
N GLY A 197 -12.71 -7.19 -8.81
CA GLY A 197 -12.64 -6.11 -7.81
C GLY A 197 -11.75 -4.96 -8.26
N ILE A 198 -10.55 -5.26 -8.76
CA ILE A 198 -9.63 -4.21 -9.21
C ILE A 198 -10.09 -3.52 -10.50
N CYS A 199 -10.69 -4.25 -11.44
CA CYS A 199 -11.30 -3.67 -12.64
C CYS A 199 -12.43 -2.69 -12.27
N ASN A 200 -13.27 -3.01 -11.28
CA ASN A 200 -14.29 -2.10 -10.77
C ASN A 200 -13.68 -0.79 -10.26
N THR A 201 -12.71 -0.89 -9.33
CA THR A 201 -12.07 0.28 -8.74
C THR A 201 -11.47 1.17 -9.81
N ILE A 202 -10.66 0.61 -10.72
CA ILE A 202 -9.96 1.39 -11.74
C ILE A 202 -10.93 2.04 -12.73
N LYS A 203 -11.94 1.31 -13.20
CA LYS A 203 -12.92 1.88 -14.15
C LYS A 203 -13.71 3.02 -13.52
N TYR A 204 -14.07 2.89 -12.25
CA TYR A 204 -14.72 3.97 -11.52
C TYR A 204 -13.80 5.17 -11.36
N THR A 205 -12.57 4.97 -10.87
CA THR A 205 -11.64 6.07 -10.57
C THR A 205 -11.18 6.81 -11.81
N ILE A 206 -11.01 6.13 -12.95
CA ILE A 206 -10.75 6.80 -14.24
C ILE A 206 -11.85 7.83 -14.56
N GLY A 207 -13.12 7.46 -14.41
CA GLY A 207 -14.24 8.37 -14.64
C GLY A 207 -14.35 9.44 -13.56
N HIS A 208 -14.26 9.06 -12.28
CA HIS A 208 -14.40 9.97 -11.14
C HIS A 208 -13.33 11.06 -11.16
N TYR A 209 -12.09 10.70 -11.45
CA TYR A 209 -10.97 11.63 -11.56
C TYR A 209 -10.82 12.23 -12.96
N ASN A 210 -11.74 12.01 -13.89
CA ASN A 210 -11.68 12.54 -15.26
C ASN A 210 -10.31 12.34 -15.94
N ILE A 211 -9.76 11.12 -15.84
CA ILE A 211 -8.49 10.76 -16.47
C ILE A 211 -8.72 10.58 -17.97
N THR A 212 -7.93 11.26 -18.80
CA THR A 212 -8.00 11.18 -20.27
C THR A 212 -6.65 10.82 -20.87
N SER A 213 -6.58 10.39 -22.13
CA SER A 213 -5.31 10.04 -22.80
C SER A 213 -4.30 11.19 -22.93
N GLU A 214 -4.68 12.43 -22.61
CA GLU A 214 -3.77 13.59 -22.57
C GLU A 214 -3.00 13.70 -21.24
N ASP A 215 -3.39 12.91 -20.24
CA ASP A 215 -2.84 12.95 -18.90
C ASP A 215 -1.59 12.09 -18.73
N ARG A 216 -0.88 12.34 -17.63
CA ARG A 216 0.33 11.62 -17.23
C ARG A 216 0.28 11.31 -15.74
N ILE A 217 0.41 10.04 -15.40
CA ILE A 217 0.37 9.56 -14.01
C ILE A 217 1.79 9.22 -13.58
N LEU A 218 2.20 9.75 -12.43
CA LEU A 218 3.50 9.46 -11.84
C LEU A 218 3.44 8.18 -11.01
N GLN A 219 4.36 7.27 -11.28
CA GLN A 219 4.52 6.00 -10.57
C GLN A 219 5.65 6.12 -9.54
N ILE A 220 5.29 6.14 -8.25
CA ILE A 220 6.26 6.18 -7.14
C ILE A 220 5.96 5.17 -6.04
N ILE A 221 4.79 4.54 -5.99
CA ILE A 221 4.46 3.60 -4.93
C ILE A 221 5.17 2.26 -5.20
N SER A 222 5.76 1.61 -4.19
CA SER A 222 6.38 0.28 -4.36
C SER A 222 5.31 -0.75 -4.76
N LEU A 223 5.68 -1.74 -5.58
CA LEU A 223 4.77 -2.82 -5.99
C LEU A 223 4.21 -3.62 -4.81
N SER A 224 4.90 -3.60 -3.66
CA SER A 224 4.44 -4.24 -2.43
C SER A 224 3.31 -3.47 -1.72
N PHE A 225 2.85 -2.36 -2.29
CA PHE A 225 1.69 -1.61 -1.84
C PHE A 225 0.70 -1.45 -2.99
N ASP A 226 -0.56 -1.73 -2.72
CA ASP A 226 -1.63 -1.79 -3.71
C ASP A 226 -1.95 -0.44 -4.37
N GLY A 227 -1.52 0.68 -3.78
CA GLY A 227 -1.53 1.99 -4.46
C GLY A 227 -0.77 2.00 -5.79
N SER A 228 0.27 1.17 -5.96
CA SER A 228 0.97 1.05 -7.25
C SER A 228 0.09 0.42 -8.33
N VAL A 229 -0.86 -0.44 -7.95
CA VAL A 229 -1.80 -1.07 -8.88
C VAL A 229 -2.69 -0.01 -9.51
N TRP A 230 -3.14 0.95 -8.70
CA TRP A 230 -3.86 2.10 -9.23
C TRP A 230 -2.98 2.95 -10.14
N GLU A 231 -1.76 3.32 -9.72
CA GLU A 231 -0.86 4.16 -10.54
C GLU A 231 -0.66 3.56 -11.94
N ILE A 232 -0.34 2.27 -11.98
CA ILE A 232 0.01 1.55 -13.20
C ILE A 232 -1.23 1.31 -14.05
N PHE A 233 -2.26 0.67 -13.51
CA PHE A 233 -3.37 0.22 -14.33
C PHE A 233 -4.42 1.29 -14.61
N SER A 234 -4.59 2.30 -13.74
CA SER A 234 -5.36 3.49 -14.13
C SER A 234 -4.70 4.22 -15.29
N SER A 235 -3.37 4.20 -15.36
CA SER A 235 -2.67 4.80 -16.50
C SER A 235 -2.87 3.98 -17.78
N LEU A 236 -2.51 2.70 -17.73
CA LEU A 236 -2.52 1.82 -18.89
C LEU A 236 -3.92 1.54 -19.46
N ILE A 237 -4.99 1.65 -18.66
CA ILE A 237 -6.36 1.41 -19.11
C ILE A 237 -7.02 2.70 -19.63
N SER A 238 -6.51 3.89 -19.30
CA SER A 238 -7.08 5.18 -19.72
C SER A 238 -6.41 5.78 -20.97
N GLY A 239 -5.34 5.16 -21.49
CA GLY A 239 -4.62 5.66 -22.66
C GLY A 239 -3.60 6.75 -22.34
N THR A 240 -3.35 7.02 -21.05
CA THR A 240 -2.36 7.99 -20.57
C THR A 240 -0.93 7.47 -20.68
N SER A 241 0.05 8.32 -20.36
CA SER A 241 1.43 7.88 -20.13
C SER A 241 1.72 7.68 -18.63
N LEU A 242 2.26 6.52 -18.29
CA LEU A 242 2.83 6.23 -16.98
C LEU A 242 4.27 6.75 -16.93
N VAL A 243 4.54 7.73 -16.08
CA VAL A 243 5.89 8.26 -15.84
C VAL A 243 6.46 7.53 -14.63
N VAL A 244 7.45 6.67 -14.85
CA VAL A 244 8.06 5.87 -13.80
C VAL A 244 9.25 6.60 -13.19
N ALA A 245 9.22 6.84 -11.88
CA ALA A 245 10.35 7.42 -11.17
C ALA A 245 11.51 6.41 -11.05
N LYS A 246 12.74 6.90 -10.92
CA LYS A 246 13.90 6.05 -10.60
C LYS A 246 13.73 5.35 -9.24
N PRO A 247 14.43 4.24 -9.00
CA PRO A 247 14.55 3.65 -7.66
C PRO A 247 14.92 4.73 -6.64
N ASP A 248 14.24 4.74 -5.49
CA ASP A 248 14.39 5.78 -4.46
C ASP A 248 14.10 7.24 -4.84
N GLY A 249 13.68 7.53 -6.08
CA GLY A 249 13.40 8.90 -6.53
C GLY A 249 12.35 9.64 -5.69
N TYR A 250 11.43 8.91 -5.07
CA TYR A 250 10.42 9.50 -4.17
C TYR A 250 11.00 10.05 -2.85
N LYS A 251 12.20 9.62 -2.46
CA LYS A 251 12.94 10.13 -1.28
C LYS A 251 13.65 11.45 -1.59
N ASP A 252 13.88 11.74 -2.87
CA ASP A 252 14.57 12.94 -3.38
C ASP A 252 13.54 13.91 -3.97
N ILE A 253 13.12 14.90 -3.16
CA ILE A 253 12.06 15.82 -3.57
C ILE A 253 12.50 16.77 -4.68
N ASP A 254 13.79 17.10 -4.75
CA ASP A 254 14.35 17.89 -5.85
C ASP A 254 14.14 17.15 -7.17
N TYR A 255 14.61 15.89 -7.24
CA TYR A 255 14.38 15.02 -8.40
C TYR A 255 12.89 14.87 -8.71
N LEU A 256 12.05 14.62 -7.70
CA LEU A 256 10.62 14.40 -7.90
C LEU A 256 9.94 15.62 -8.52
N THR A 257 10.27 16.83 -8.03
CA THR A 257 9.75 18.08 -8.60
C THR A 257 10.25 18.32 -10.03
N ASP A 258 11.53 18.05 -10.29
CA ASP A 258 12.11 18.21 -11.62
C ASP A 258 11.47 17.23 -12.62
N LEU A 259 11.22 15.98 -12.21
CA LEU A 259 10.54 14.97 -13.02
C LEU A 259 9.08 15.36 -13.32
N ILE A 260 8.33 15.84 -12.32
CA ILE A 260 6.94 16.30 -12.49
C ILE A 260 6.87 17.41 -13.55
N VAL A 261 7.78 18.38 -13.46
CA VAL A 261 7.82 19.52 -14.39
C VAL A 261 8.31 19.08 -15.77
N GLN A 262 9.40 18.32 -15.85
CA GLN A 262 9.99 17.89 -17.13
C GLN A 262 9.03 17.01 -17.92
N GLU A 263 8.43 16.01 -17.26
CA GLU A 263 7.52 15.06 -17.88
C GLU A 263 6.06 15.52 -17.80
N GLN A 264 5.78 16.78 -17.43
CA GLN A 264 4.43 17.35 -17.43
C GLN A 264 3.38 16.44 -16.74
N VAL A 265 3.75 15.90 -15.59
CA VAL A 265 2.87 15.00 -14.81
C VAL A 265 1.60 15.76 -14.42
N THR A 266 0.44 15.14 -14.63
CA THR A 266 -0.87 15.71 -14.28
C THR A 266 -1.49 15.07 -13.04
N TYR A 267 -1.13 13.81 -12.71
CA TYR A 267 -1.60 13.09 -11.53
C TYR A 267 -0.44 12.67 -10.65
N PHE A 268 -0.53 13.05 -9.38
CA PHE A 268 0.43 12.66 -8.36
C PHE A 268 -0.26 11.97 -7.19
N THR A 269 0.05 10.71 -6.98
CA THR A 269 -0.39 9.89 -5.85
C THR A 269 0.68 9.82 -4.80
N CYS A 270 0.34 10.04 -3.54
CA CYS A 270 1.28 9.88 -2.44
C CYS A 270 0.56 9.65 -1.10
N VAL A 271 1.33 9.45 -0.05
CA VAL A 271 0.81 9.45 1.33
C VAL A 271 0.92 10.86 1.92
N PRO A 272 0.05 11.25 2.87
CA PRO A 272 0.12 12.55 3.53
C PRO A 272 1.52 12.96 4.03
N SER A 273 2.33 12.03 4.55
CA SER A 273 3.70 12.31 4.97
C SER A 273 4.60 12.77 3.82
N ILE A 274 4.46 12.17 2.63
CA ILE A 274 5.22 12.56 1.43
C ILE A 274 4.70 13.89 0.90
N LEU A 275 3.38 14.10 0.87
CA LEU A 275 2.79 15.38 0.48
C LEU A 275 3.34 16.52 1.35
N ARG A 276 3.49 16.31 2.66
CA ARG A 276 4.04 17.32 3.57
C ARG A 276 5.44 17.75 3.18
N VAL A 277 6.35 16.80 2.95
CA VAL A 277 7.74 17.10 2.56
C VAL A 277 7.77 17.75 1.17
N PHE A 278 6.95 17.26 0.24
CA PHE A 278 6.78 17.86 -1.08
C PHE A 278 6.37 19.35 -0.99
N LEU A 279 5.33 19.67 -0.22
CA LEU A 279 4.85 21.03 0.03
C LEU A 279 5.82 21.89 0.88
N GLN A 280 6.82 21.30 1.53
CA GLN A 280 7.89 22.07 2.17
C GLN A 280 8.97 22.49 1.17
N HIS A 281 9.08 21.77 0.05
CA HIS A 281 10.13 22.00 -0.92
C HIS A 281 9.86 23.25 -1.77
N PRO A 282 10.83 24.16 -1.93
CA PRO A 282 10.64 25.42 -2.67
C PRO A 282 10.21 25.26 -4.13
N LYS A 283 10.56 24.14 -4.77
CA LYS A 283 10.21 23.86 -6.17
C LYS A 283 8.78 23.34 -6.38
N SER A 284 8.10 22.89 -5.33
CA SER A 284 6.73 22.35 -5.45
C SER A 284 5.75 23.32 -6.10
N LYS A 285 5.89 24.63 -5.82
CA LYS A 285 5.09 25.70 -6.41
C LYS A 285 5.18 25.80 -7.94
N TYR A 286 6.22 25.23 -8.56
CA TYR A 286 6.39 25.24 -10.03
C TYR A 286 5.67 24.08 -10.72
N CYS A 287 5.09 23.15 -9.97
CA CYS A 287 4.38 21.98 -10.49
C CYS A 287 2.95 22.35 -10.98
N HIS A 288 2.83 23.39 -11.80
CA HIS A 288 1.56 23.90 -12.32
C HIS A 288 0.86 22.94 -13.31
N CYS A 289 1.58 21.93 -13.81
CA CYS A 289 1.02 20.87 -14.66
C CYS A 289 0.12 19.90 -13.90
N LEU A 290 0.23 19.82 -12.56
CA LEU A 290 -0.62 18.96 -11.76
C LEU A 290 -2.08 19.40 -11.87
N LYS A 291 -2.94 18.47 -12.26
CA LYS A 291 -4.40 18.63 -12.25
C LYS A 291 -4.99 18.07 -10.96
N ARG A 292 -4.44 16.95 -10.48
CA ARG A 292 -4.95 16.23 -9.30
C ARG A 292 -3.82 15.65 -8.48
N VAL A 293 -3.93 15.82 -7.16
CA VAL A 293 -3.13 15.10 -6.18
C VAL A 293 -4.08 14.20 -5.39
N ILE A 294 -3.76 12.91 -5.31
CA ILE A 294 -4.52 11.95 -4.51
C ILE A 294 -3.64 11.51 -3.34
N VAL A 295 -4.16 11.68 -2.13
CA VAL A 295 -3.53 11.17 -0.92
C VAL A 295 -4.31 10.00 -0.36
N GLY A 296 -3.59 9.00 0.14
CA GLY A 296 -4.18 7.84 0.80
C GLY A 296 -3.18 7.15 1.71
N GLY A 297 -3.61 6.08 2.39
CA GLY A 297 -2.72 5.29 3.23
C GLY A 297 -2.42 5.88 4.61
N GLU A 298 -2.70 7.16 4.89
CA GLU A 298 -2.64 7.79 6.22
C GLU A 298 -3.81 8.76 6.43
N ALA A 299 -4.00 9.20 7.68
CA ALA A 299 -4.93 10.28 7.96
C ALA A 299 -4.38 11.61 7.42
N LEU A 300 -5.15 12.28 6.56
CA LEU A 300 -4.87 13.65 6.14
C LEU A 300 -5.18 14.62 7.30
N SER A 301 -4.24 15.52 7.63
CA SER A 301 -4.49 16.54 8.66
C SER A 301 -5.14 17.80 8.07
N TYR A 302 -5.96 18.49 8.87
CA TYR A 302 -6.55 19.77 8.50
C TYR A 302 -5.49 20.80 8.07
N GLU A 303 -4.38 20.86 8.81
CA GLU A 303 -3.24 21.75 8.53
C GLU A 303 -2.59 21.44 7.18
N LEU A 304 -2.36 20.16 6.87
CA LEU A 304 -1.78 19.76 5.58
C LEU A 304 -2.73 20.08 4.42
N ASN A 305 -4.03 19.87 4.61
CA ASN A 305 -5.06 20.26 3.64
C ASN A 305 -5.04 21.78 3.36
N GLN A 306 -4.95 22.63 4.40
CA GLN A 306 -4.85 24.08 4.19
C GLN A 306 -3.55 24.45 3.45
N ARG A 307 -2.42 23.85 3.85
CA ARG A 307 -1.13 24.10 3.22
C ARG A 307 -1.13 23.73 1.73
N PHE A 308 -1.79 22.63 1.36
CA PHE A 308 -1.93 22.23 -0.03
C PHE A 308 -2.57 23.34 -0.86
N PHE A 309 -3.75 23.84 -0.45
CA PHE A 309 -4.48 24.88 -1.18
C PHE A 309 -3.80 26.25 -1.16
N GLN A 310 -2.85 26.48 -0.24
CA GLN A 310 -2.00 27.68 -0.23
C GLN A 310 -0.87 27.62 -1.26
N GLN A 311 -0.48 26.43 -1.71
CA GLN A 311 0.72 26.24 -2.54
C GLN A 311 0.44 25.73 -3.94
N LEU A 312 -0.57 24.87 -4.09
CA LEU A 312 -0.93 24.25 -5.36
C LEU A 312 -2.34 24.67 -5.76
N ASN A 313 -2.51 24.93 -7.05
CA ASN A 313 -3.80 25.30 -7.65
C ASN A 313 -4.35 24.12 -8.47
N CYS A 314 -4.60 23.01 -7.81
CA CYS A 314 -5.12 21.78 -8.40
C CYS A 314 -6.04 21.06 -7.40
N GLU A 315 -6.75 20.01 -7.84
CA GLU A 315 -7.67 19.29 -6.94
C GLU A 315 -6.89 18.36 -6.00
N LEU A 316 -7.33 18.27 -4.74
CA LEU A 316 -6.84 17.29 -3.77
C LEU A 316 -7.95 16.28 -3.46
N TYR A 317 -7.60 14.99 -3.50
CA TYR A 317 -8.49 13.92 -3.10
C TYR A 317 -7.91 13.16 -1.92
N ASN A 318 -8.74 12.84 -0.93
CA ASN A 318 -8.40 11.94 0.16
C ASN A 318 -9.10 10.60 -0.09
N ALA A 319 -8.30 9.59 -0.41
CA ALA A 319 -8.73 8.22 -0.70
C ALA A 319 -8.49 7.31 0.51
N TYR A 320 -9.43 6.40 0.74
CA TYR A 320 -9.33 5.39 1.80
C TYR A 320 -9.69 4.01 1.28
N GLY A 321 -8.83 3.04 1.59
CA GLY A 321 -9.05 1.62 1.37
C GLY A 321 -7.94 0.82 2.07
N PRO A 322 -8.27 -0.28 2.77
CA PRO A 322 -7.29 -1.28 3.17
C PRO A 322 -7.01 -2.27 2.01
N THR A 323 -5.88 -2.97 2.04
CA THR A 323 -5.49 -3.92 0.96
C THR A 323 -6.47 -5.06 0.70
N GLU A 324 -7.31 -5.39 1.70
CA GLU A 324 -8.38 -6.38 1.61
C GLU A 324 -9.57 -5.96 0.74
N VAL A 325 -9.56 -4.72 0.25
CA VAL A 325 -10.52 -4.20 -0.73
C VAL A 325 -9.74 -3.45 -1.80
N ALA A 326 -9.91 -3.82 -3.07
CA ALA A 326 -9.02 -3.45 -4.17
C ALA A 326 -8.65 -1.96 -4.22
N VAL A 327 -7.52 -1.62 -3.59
CA VAL A 327 -6.89 -0.29 -3.40
C VAL A 327 -7.71 0.74 -2.61
N GLU A 328 -8.90 1.07 -3.10
CA GLU A 328 -9.70 2.20 -2.62
C GLU A 328 -11.16 1.77 -2.43
N THR A 329 -11.83 2.36 -1.45
CA THR A 329 -13.25 2.12 -1.15
C THR A 329 -14.04 3.39 -0.97
N THR A 330 -13.43 4.45 -0.45
CA THR A 330 -14.09 5.76 -0.34
C THR A 330 -13.16 6.86 -0.83
N ILE A 331 -13.74 7.90 -1.43
CA ILE A 331 -13.02 9.08 -1.90
C ILE A 331 -13.73 10.34 -1.42
N TRP A 332 -12.94 11.31 -0.97
CA TRP A 332 -13.38 12.67 -0.68
C TRP A 332 -12.62 13.67 -1.55
N CYS A 333 -13.33 14.54 -2.26
CA CYS A 333 -12.74 15.72 -2.89
C CYS A 333 -12.54 16.79 -1.81
N CYS A 334 -11.29 17.01 -1.42
CA CYS A 334 -10.93 17.92 -0.35
C CYS A 334 -11.32 19.35 -0.69
N GLN A 335 -11.71 20.11 0.33
CA GLN A 335 -12.03 21.52 0.21
C GLN A 335 -11.21 22.35 1.21
N PRO A 336 -10.84 23.59 0.87
CA PRO A 336 -10.19 24.49 1.81
C PRO A 336 -11.13 24.76 3.01
N ASN A 337 -10.55 25.00 4.19
CA ASN A 337 -11.25 25.26 5.44
C ASN A 337 -12.36 24.25 5.84
N SER A 338 -12.30 23.01 5.34
CA SER A 338 -13.30 21.97 5.63
C SER A 338 -12.75 20.90 6.57
N GLN A 339 -13.65 20.27 7.33
CA GLN A 339 -13.32 19.11 8.16
C GLN A 339 -12.89 17.95 7.27
N ILE A 340 -11.83 17.22 7.68
CA ILE A 340 -11.31 16.11 6.88
C ILE A 340 -12.27 14.94 6.92
N SER A 341 -12.50 14.35 5.74
CA SER A 341 -13.34 13.19 5.53
C SER A 341 -12.60 12.18 4.65
N ILE A 342 -12.96 10.90 4.79
CA ILE A 342 -12.58 9.86 3.82
C ILE A 342 -13.65 9.67 2.74
N GLY A 343 -14.76 10.40 2.85
CA GLY A 343 -15.74 10.60 1.78
C GLY A 343 -16.86 9.58 1.80
N ARG A 344 -17.27 9.16 0.62
CA ARG A 344 -18.36 8.20 0.40
C ARG A 344 -17.87 7.00 -0.41
N PRO A 345 -18.59 5.86 -0.38
CA PRO A 345 -18.19 4.66 -1.11
C PRO A 345 -18.10 4.87 -2.63
N LEU A 346 -17.15 4.17 -3.26
CA LEU A 346 -17.05 4.06 -4.73
C LEU A 346 -18.23 3.28 -5.32
N ALA A 347 -18.32 3.26 -6.65
CA ALA A 347 -19.23 2.35 -7.33
C ALA A 347 -19.01 0.89 -6.90
N ASN A 348 -20.13 0.19 -6.70
CA ASN A 348 -20.22 -1.20 -6.29
C ASN A 348 -19.52 -1.51 -4.95
N ALA A 349 -19.18 -0.48 -4.17
CA ALA A 349 -18.63 -0.60 -2.83
C ALA A 349 -19.69 -0.22 -1.79
N GLN A 350 -19.70 -0.94 -0.68
CA GLN A 350 -20.60 -0.67 0.44
C GLN A 350 -19.77 -0.42 1.69
N VAL A 351 -20.16 0.55 2.50
CA VAL A 351 -19.53 0.83 3.79
C VAL A 351 -20.60 0.89 4.85
N TYR A 352 -20.33 0.26 6.00
CA TYR A 352 -21.22 0.26 7.15
C TYR A 352 -20.42 0.61 8.41
N ILE A 353 -20.98 1.47 9.27
CA ILE A 353 -20.42 1.76 10.58
C ILE A 353 -21.25 1.03 11.64
N LEU A 354 -20.66 0.01 12.27
CA LEU A 354 -21.36 -0.96 13.11
C LEU A 354 -20.82 -0.99 14.54
N ASP A 355 -21.67 -1.37 15.49
CA ASP A 355 -21.27 -1.65 16.86
C ASP A 355 -20.72 -3.08 17.03
N SER A 356 -20.37 -3.46 18.28
CA SER A 356 -19.87 -4.80 18.60
C SER A 356 -20.86 -5.95 18.38
N TYR A 357 -22.15 -5.64 18.15
CA TYR A 357 -23.21 -6.59 17.86
C TYR A 357 -23.61 -6.58 16.37
N LEU A 358 -22.79 -5.96 15.52
CA LEU A 358 -23.04 -5.79 14.09
C LEU A 358 -24.34 -5.04 13.78
N GLN A 359 -24.75 -4.13 14.67
CA GLN A 359 -25.88 -3.22 14.44
C GLN A 359 -25.39 -1.87 13.93
N PRO A 360 -26.11 -1.22 12.99
CA PRO A 360 -25.77 0.13 12.54
C PRO A 360 -25.86 1.13 13.69
N VAL A 361 -24.87 2.02 13.79
CA VAL A 361 -24.85 3.10 14.79
C VAL A 361 -25.50 4.38 14.24
N PRO A 362 -26.08 5.25 15.09
CA PRO A 362 -26.61 6.55 14.66
C PRO A 362 -25.54 7.45 14.02
N ILE A 363 -25.99 8.37 13.17
CA ILE A 363 -25.13 9.42 12.58
C ILE A 363 -24.40 10.17 13.70
N GLY A 364 -23.10 10.39 13.52
CA GLY A 364 -22.23 11.04 14.50
C GLY A 364 -21.69 10.13 15.61
N VAL A 365 -22.19 8.90 15.75
CA VAL A 365 -21.71 7.92 16.73
C VAL A 365 -20.59 7.09 16.11
N ALA A 366 -19.52 6.87 16.89
CA ALA A 366 -18.39 6.06 16.46
C ALA A 366 -18.72 4.56 16.47
N GLY A 367 -18.30 3.85 15.43
CA GLY A 367 -18.38 2.40 15.31
C GLY A 367 -17.26 1.84 14.44
N GLU A 368 -17.16 0.51 14.35
CA GLU A 368 -16.20 -0.17 13.47
C GLU A 368 -16.67 -0.07 12.01
N LEU A 369 -15.78 0.39 11.14
CA LEU A 369 -16.01 0.46 9.70
C LEU A 369 -15.93 -0.95 9.10
N HIS A 370 -16.96 -1.33 8.35
CA HIS A 370 -17.06 -2.58 7.63
C HIS A 370 -17.26 -2.30 6.14
N ILE A 371 -16.62 -3.08 5.28
CA ILE A 371 -16.66 -2.86 3.82
C ILE A 371 -17.26 -4.07 3.13
N GLY A 372 -18.21 -3.85 2.21
CA GLY A 372 -18.81 -4.84 1.33
C GLY A 372 -18.64 -4.48 -0.14
N GLY A 373 -19.21 -5.30 -1.01
CA GLY A 373 -19.27 -5.04 -2.45
C GLY A 373 -18.16 -5.70 -3.27
N MET A 374 -18.03 -5.26 -4.53
CA MET A 374 -17.24 -5.94 -5.56
C MET A 374 -15.72 -5.87 -5.33
N GLY A 375 -15.25 -4.87 -4.61
CA GLY A 375 -13.83 -4.65 -4.32
C GLY A 375 -13.23 -5.66 -3.33
N LEU A 376 -14.04 -6.47 -2.63
CA LEU A 376 -13.54 -7.42 -1.64
C LEU A 376 -12.51 -8.39 -2.22
N ALA A 377 -11.36 -8.51 -1.56
CA ALA A 377 -10.40 -9.58 -1.81
C ALA A 377 -11.05 -10.95 -1.53
N ARG A 378 -10.51 -11.99 -2.17
CA ARG A 378 -10.95 -13.38 -1.96
C ARG A 378 -10.71 -13.85 -0.52
N GLY A 379 -9.66 -13.32 0.12
CA GLY A 379 -9.25 -13.62 1.49
C GLY A 379 -7.75 -13.55 1.66
N TYR A 380 -7.24 -14.24 2.68
CA TYR A 380 -5.81 -14.37 2.94
C TYR A 380 -5.28 -15.72 2.46
N LEU A 381 -4.18 -15.68 1.69
CA LEU A 381 -3.53 -16.87 1.15
C LEU A 381 -3.14 -17.81 2.29
N ASN A 382 -3.49 -19.09 2.18
CA ASN A 382 -3.16 -20.14 3.17
C ASN A 382 -3.63 -19.85 4.62
N ARG A 383 -4.58 -18.92 4.84
CA ARG A 383 -5.13 -18.57 6.17
C ARG A 383 -6.67 -18.59 6.19
N PRO A 384 -7.33 -19.76 6.05
CA PRO A 384 -8.79 -19.84 6.02
C PRO A 384 -9.46 -19.38 7.33
N GLN A 385 -8.82 -19.61 8.49
CA GLN A 385 -9.35 -19.19 9.80
C GLN A 385 -9.37 -17.65 9.92
N LEU A 386 -8.24 -17.00 9.61
CA LEU A 386 -8.16 -15.53 9.60
C LEU A 386 -9.11 -14.93 8.56
N THR A 387 -9.25 -15.59 7.41
CA THR A 387 -10.20 -15.18 6.37
C THR A 387 -11.64 -15.22 6.91
N ALA A 388 -12.04 -16.29 7.60
CA ALA A 388 -13.38 -16.38 8.19
C ALA A 388 -13.61 -15.37 9.33
N GLU A 389 -12.56 -15.03 10.09
CA GLU A 389 -12.63 -14.01 11.15
C GLU A 389 -12.82 -12.60 10.58
N LYS A 390 -12.12 -12.26 9.50
CA LYS A 390 -12.12 -10.90 8.94
C LYS A 390 -13.16 -10.67 7.84
N PHE A 391 -13.50 -11.70 7.06
CA PHE A 391 -14.50 -11.62 5.98
C PHE A 391 -15.78 -12.34 6.42
N ILE A 392 -16.57 -11.65 7.23
CA ILE A 392 -17.77 -12.19 7.88
C ILE A 392 -18.97 -12.23 6.91
N PRO A 393 -19.97 -13.09 7.15
CA PRO A 393 -21.23 -13.04 6.42
C PRO A 393 -21.89 -11.67 6.51
N HIS A 394 -22.45 -11.18 5.41
CA HIS A 394 -23.11 -9.88 5.37
C HIS A 394 -24.43 -9.93 6.18
N PRO A 395 -24.59 -9.14 7.26
CA PRO A 395 -25.76 -9.25 8.15
C PRO A 395 -27.04 -8.67 7.55
N PHE A 396 -26.93 -7.77 6.57
CA PHE A 396 -28.08 -7.07 5.96
C PHE A 396 -28.42 -7.49 4.52
N ALA A 397 -27.60 -8.34 3.88
CA ALA A 397 -27.69 -8.65 2.45
C ALA A 397 -26.95 -9.97 2.16
N GLN A 398 -26.85 -10.36 0.88
CA GLN A 398 -26.00 -11.48 0.47
C GLN A 398 -24.53 -11.05 0.37
N GLY A 399 -23.62 -12.02 0.46
CA GLY A 399 -22.18 -11.77 0.33
C GLY A 399 -21.47 -11.69 1.69
N LYS A 400 -20.39 -10.90 1.73
CA LYS A 400 -19.52 -10.76 2.90
C LYS A 400 -19.29 -9.30 3.25
N LEU A 401 -18.89 -9.05 4.49
CA LEU A 401 -18.27 -7.80 4.91
C LEU A 401 -16.83 -8.07 5.39
N TYR A 402 -15.91 -7.20 5.02
CA TYR A 402 -14.58 -7.14 5.60
C TYR A 402 -14.58 -6.23 6.84
N LYS A 403 -14.09 -6.76 7.96
CA LYS A 403 -13.86 -6.05 9.21
C LYS A 403 -12.54 -5.29 9.17
N THR A 404 -12.58 -3.97 9.05
CA THR A 404 -11.34 -3.20 8.87
C THR A 404 -10.57 -3.00 10.18
N GLY A 405 -11.27 -2.99 11.31
CA GLY A 405 -10.73 -2.53 12.59
C GLY A 405 -10.49 -1.00 12.67
N ASP A 406 -10.96 -0.24 11.68
CA ASP A 406 -10.97 1.22 11.72
C ASP A 406 -12.20 1.71 12.48
N LEU A 407 -12.00 2.70 13.34
CA LEU A 407 -13.06 3.43 14.01
C LEU A 407 -13.45 4.64 13.13
N ALA A 408 -14.73 4.77 12.84
CA ALA A 408 -15.24 5.87 12.03
C ALA A 408 -16.67 6.26 12.44
N ARG A 409 -17.18 7.34 11.87
CA ARG A 409 -18.58 7.75 12.00
C ARG A 409 -19.09 8.41 10.74
N TYR A 410 -20.40 8.30 10.49
CA TYR A 410 -21.04 9.12 9.48
C TYR A 410 -21.22 10.55 9.96
N LEU A 411 -21.03 11.48 9.04
CA LEU A 411 -21.41 12.88 9.15
C LEU A 411 -22.86 13.07 8.65
N PRO A 412 -23.54 14.18 8.99
CA PRO A 412 -24.93 14.43 8.59
C PRO A 412 -25.18 14.42 7.07
N ASP A 413 -24.14 14.69 6.29
CA ASP A 413 -24.16 14.66 4.83
C ASP A 413 -23.74 13.29 4.26
N GLY A 414 -23.66 12.23 5.07
CA GLY A 414 -23.26 10.89 4.62
C GLY A 414 -21.79 10.71 4.28
N ASN A 415 -20.96 11.75 4.40
CA ASN A 415 -19.51 11.59 4.40
C ASN A 415 -19.05 10.83 5.65
N ILE A 416 -17.89 10.19 5.57
CA ILE A 416 -17.36 9.38 6.66
C ILE A 416 -16.12 10.06 7.25
N GLU A 417 -16.13 10.26 8.57
CA GLU A 417 -14.95 10.72 9.31
C GLU A 417 -14.21 9.51 9.92
N TYR A 418 -12.91 9.42 9.63
CA TYR A 418 -12.02 8.44 10.23
C TYR A 418 -11.54 8.93 11.61
N LEU A 419 -11.63 8.06 12.62
CA LEU A 419 -11.34 8.39 14.03
C LEU A 419 -10.12 7.64 14.59
N GLY A 420 -9.57 6.66 13.86
CA GLY A 420 -8.43 5.87 14.31
C GLY A 420 -8.63 4.37 14.17
N ARG A 421 -7.85 3.61 14.94
CA ARG A 421 -7.88 2.14 14.99
C ARG A 421 -8.52 1.67 16.30
N ILE A 422 -9.24 0.54 16.25
CA ILE A 422 -9.68 -0.16 17.48
C ILE A 422 -8.61 -1.10 18.03
N ASP A 423 -7.63 -1.47 17.20
CA ASP A 423 -6.54 -2.38 17.53
C ASP A 423 -5.18 -1.65 17.62
N ASN A 424 -4.10 -2.44 17.67
CA ASN A 424 -2.73 -1.94 17.83
C ASN A 424 -2.01 -1.69 16.49
N GLN A 425 -2.71 -1.75 15.37
CA GLN A 425 -2.13 -1.43 14.08
C GLN A 425 -1.86 0.07 13.97
N VAL A 426 -0.81 0.45 13.28
CA VAL A 426 -0.47 1.86 13.03
C VAL A 426 -0.12 2.09 11.58
N LYS A 427 -0.18 3.34 11.15
CA LYS A 427 0.29 3.82 9.85
C LYS A 427 1.42 4.80 10.11
N LEU A 428 2.63 4.45 9.66
CA LEU A 428 3.81 5.30 9.78
C LEU A 428 4.37 5.59 8.40
N ARG A 429 4.26 6.84 7.94
CA ARG A 429 4.71 7.28 6.61
C ARG A 429 4.07 6.47 5.48
N GLY A 430 2.77 6.17 5.62
CA GLY A 430 1.96 5.39 4.69
C GLY A 430 2.06 3.88 4.86
N LEU A 431 2.97 3.41 5.71
CA LEU A 431 3.29 2.00 5.85
C LEU A 431 2.42 1.41 6.96
N ARG A 432 1.67 0.37 6.63
CA ARG A 432 0.81 -0.37 7.57
C ARG A 432 1.68 -1.29 8.42
N ILE A 433 1.73 -1.04 9.73
CA ILE A 433 2.58 -1.78 10.67
C ILE A 433 1.71 -2.40 11.76
N GLU A 434 1.78 -3.72 11.89
CA GLU A 434 1.26 -4.44 13.05
C GLU A 434 2.30 -4.39 14.17
N LEU A 435 2.06 -3.60 15.23
CA LEU A 435 3.02 -3.48 16.35
C LEU A 435 3.29 -4.84 17.02
N GLY A 436 2.30 -5.74 17.00
CA GLY A 436 2.45 -7.11 17.50
C GLY A 436 3.45 -7.96 16.70
N GLU A 437 3.65 -7.68 15.42
CA GLU A 437 4.64 -8.38 14.59
C GLU A 437 6.06 -8.10 15.10
N ILE A 438 6.36 -6.82 15.36
CA ILE A 438 7.65 -6.38 15.90
C ILE A 438 7.86 -6.98 17.30
N GLN A 439 6.82 -6.99 18.13
CA GLN A 439 6.86 -7.59 19.47
C GLN A 439 7.17 -9.08 19.40
N THR A 440 6.45 -9.82 18.56
CA THR A 440 6.62 -11.26 18.38
C THR A 440 8.05 -11.59 17.94
N VAL A 441 8.58 -10.86 16.95
CA VAL A 441 9.97 -11.06 16.51
C VAL A 441 10.95 -10.77 17.65
N LEU A 442 10.83 -9.64 18.34
CA LEU A 442 11.69 -9.32 19.49
C LEU A 442 11.65 -10.40 20.58
N GLU A 443 10.49 -10.98 20.87
CA GLU A 443 10.32 -12.04 21.87
C GLU A 443 10.95 -13.37 21.46
N THR A 444 11.28 -13.57 20.17
CA THR A 444 12.08 -14.73 19.74
C THR A 444 13.57 -14.59 20.07
N HIS A 445 14.05 -13.39 20.39
CA HIS A 445 15.44 -13.19 20.80
C HIS A 445 15.69 -13.85 22.16
N PRO A 446 16.73 -14.71 22.30
CA PRO A 446 16.91 -15.54 23.50
C PRO A 446 17.01 -14.75 24.81
N ASN A 447 17.62 -13.55 24.74
CA ASN A 447 17.85 -12.66 25.88
C ASN A 447 16.74 -11.60 26.10
N VAL A 448 15.64 -11.63 25.33
CA VAL A 448 14.46 -10.79 25.58
C VAL A 448 13.48 -11.57 26.45
N GLU A 449 12.93 -10.92 27.48
CA GLU A 449 11.91 -11.51 28.36
C GLU A 449 10.52 -11.08 27.94
N GLN A 450 10.30 -9.77 27.81
CA GLN A 450 9.04 -9.19 27.40
C GLN A 450 9.29 -7.91 26.61
N THR A 451 8.39 -7.56 25.70
CA THR A 451 8.49 -6.35 24.91
C THR A 451 7.14 -5.68 24.71
N VAL A 452 7.15 -4.35 24.61
CA VAL A 452 6.01 -3.57 24.17
C VAL A 452 6.50 -2.55 23.16
N VAL A 453 5.91 -2.58 21.97
CA VAL A 453 6.18 -1.61 20.91
C VAL A 453 4.99 -0.67 20.79
N ILE A 454 5.26 0.64 20.74
CA ILE A 454 4.26 1.67 20.50
C ILE A 454 4.72 2.59 19.36
N MET A 455 3.75 3.18 18.66
CA MET A 455 4.00 4.40 17.91
C MET A 455 3.84 5.57 18.87
N ARG A 456 4.90 6.36 19.01
CA ARG A 456 4.91 7.54 19.86
C ARG A 456 4.85 8.79 19.00
N GLU A 457 4.05 9.75 19.45
CA GLU A 457 3.92 11.08 18.85
C GLU A 457 4.55 12.09 19.82
N ASP A 458 5.80 12.46 19.60
CA ASP A 458 6.45 13.49 20.43
C ASP A 458 5.99 14.90 20.03
N THR A 459 5.69 15.07 18.73
CA THR A 459 4.95 16.19 18.13
C THR A 459 4.10 15.64 16.97
N LEU A 460 3.16 16.43 16.43
CA LEU A 460 2.39 16.10 15.21
C LEU A 460 3.26 15.68 14.01
N TYR A 461 4.57 15.95 14.04
CA TYR A 461 5.49 15.74 12.92
C TYR A 461 6.63 14.77 13.22
N ASN A 462 6.70 14.22 14.43
CA ASN A 462 7.76 13.29 14.83
C ASN A 462 7.16 11.99 15.39
N GLN A 463 6.40 11.30 14.54
CA GLN A 463 5.96 9.94 14.82
C GLN A 463 7.13 8.97 14.69
N ARG A 464 7.33 8.13 15.69
CA ARG A 464 8.38 7.11 15.68
C ARG A 464 7.95 5.84 16.41
N LEU A 465 8.48 4.71 15.98
CA LEU A 465 8.35 3.45 16.70
C LEU A 465 9.34 3.41 17.86
N VAL A 466 8.83 3.09 19.05
CA VAL A 466 9.60 2.90 20.27
C VAL A 466 9.33 1.50 20.81
N ALA A 467 10.41 0.73 21.04
CA ALA A 467 10.34 -0.57 21.70
C ALA A 467 10.78 -0.44 23.15
N TYR A 468 9.93 -0.87 24.08
CA TYR A 468 10.25 -1.01 25.49
C TYR A 468 10.53 -2.47 25.77
N VAL A 469 11.70 -2.78 26.34
CA VAL A 469 12.18 -4.16 26.43
C VAL A 469 12.66 -4.48 27.84
N ILE A 470 12.16 -5.58 28.39
CA ILE A 470 12.72 -6.24 29.58
C ILE A 470 13.66 -7.34 29.07
N ARG A 471 14.90 -7.30 29.54
CA ARG A 471 15.98 -8.19 29.10
C ARG A 471 16.30 -9.23 30.17
N LYS A 472 16.52 -10.48 29.75
CA LYS A 472 17.01 -11.56 30.63
C LYS A 472 18.49 -11.39 30.97
N ASP A 473 19.25 -10.79 30.06
CA ASP A 473 20.69 -10.53 30.20
C ASP A 473 20.97 -9.02 30.10
N THR A 474 21.65 -8.49 31.11
CA THR A 474 22.07 -7.08 31.18
C THR A 474 23.11 -6.69 30.12
N LEU A 475 23.75 -7.65 29.47
CA LEU A 475 24.68 -7.40 28.36
C LEU A 475 23.95 -7.08 27.04
N LEU A 476 22.66 -7.41 26.92
CA LEU A 476 21.88 -7.11 25.72
C LEU A 476 21.71 -5.59 25.56
N THR A 477 22.19 -5.07 24.42
CA THR A 477 22.14 -3.64 24.12
C THR A 477 21.01 -3.28 23.14
N PRO A 478 20.54 -2.02 23.13
CA PRO A 478 19.65 -1.50 22.09
C PRO A 478 20.13 -1.76 20.65
N GLN A 479 21.44 -1.67 20.41
CA GLN A 479 22.02 -1.87 19.08
C GLN A 479 21.95 -3.35 18.64
N ASP A 480 22.07 -4.29 19.57
CA ASP A 480 21.92 -5.72 19.28
C ASP A 480 20.47 -6.04 18.91
N LEU A 481 19.50 -5.48 19.64
CA LEU A 481 18.06 -5.60 19.33
C LEU A 481 17.73 -5.01 17.95
N ARG A 482 18.27 -3.84 17.62
CA ARG A 482 18.13 -3.23 16.29
C ARG A 482 18.69 -4.15 15.21
N ARG A 483 19.92 -4.63 15.37
CA ARG A 483 20.59 -5.51 14.40
C ARG A 483 19.79 -6.80 14.20
N PHE A 484 19.27 -7.36 15.28
CA PHE A 484 18.42 -8.55 15.24
C PHE A 484 17.14 -8.30 14.43
N LEU A 485 16.42 -7.20 14.68
CA LEU A 485 15.21 -6.89 13.91
C LEU A 485 15.50 -6.60 12.43
N GLN A 486 16.62 -5.94 12.12
CA GLN A 486 17.00 -5.64 10.73
C GLN A 486 17.24 -6.88 9.85
N GLN A 487 17.47 -8.04 10.47
CA GLN A 487 17.64 -9.30 9.74
C GLN A 487 16.30 -9.89 9.29
N GLN A 488 15.21 -9.63 10.02
CA GLN A 488 13.92 -10.31 9.84
C GLN A 488 12.81 -9.37 9.33
N LEU A 489 12.88 -8.09 9.70
CA LEU A 489 11.82 -7.13 9.44
C LEU A 489 12.28 -6.05 8.47
N PRO A 490 11.39 -5.58 7.56
CA PRO A 490 11.65 -4.41 6.74
C PRO A 490 12.13 -3.21 7.56
N ALA A 491 13.02 -2.40 7.00
CA ALA A 491 13.66 -1.30 7.71
C ALA A 491 12.67 -0.33 8.38
N TYR A 492 11.49 -0.11 7.77
CA TYR A 492 10.45 0.76 8.32
C TYR A 492 9.73 0.21 9.56
N MET A 493 9.82 -1.11 9.82
CA MET A 493 9.27 -1.75 11.01
C MET A 493 10.25 -1.75 12.19
N VAL A 494 11.54 -1.43 11.94
CA VAL A 494 12.56 -1.42 12.99
C VAL A 494 12.39 -0.17 13.85
N PRO A 495 12.18 -0.29 15.18
CA PRO A 495 12.08 0.84 16.09
C PRO A 495 13.31 1.75 16.03
N SER A 496 13.08 3.07 16.03
CA SER A 496 14.18 4.03 16.04
C SER A 496 14.77 4.20 17.43
N VAL A 497 14.06 3.75 18.47
CA VAL A 497 14.42 3.88 19.88
C VAL A 497 14.10 2.58 20.62
N PHE A 498 15.01 2.16 21.50
CA PHE A 498 14.79 1.05 22.41
C PHE A 498 15.01 1.51 23.85
N VAL A 499 13.96 1.43 24.67
CA VAL A 499 14.01 1.77 26.09
C VAL A 499 14.11 0.48 26.88
N LEU A 500 15.21 0.29 27.60
CA LEU A 500 15.40 -0.87 28.45
C LEU A 500 14.77 -0.61 29.82
N LEU A 501 13.87 -1.51 30.24
CA LEU A 501 13.17 -1.42 31.53
C LEU A 501 13.56 -2.59 32.43
N SER A 502 13.50 -2.34 33.74
CA SER A 502 13.54 -3.42 34.74
C SER A 502 12.20 -4.11 34.90
N ASP A 503 11.10 -3.37 34.75
CA ASP A 503 9.72 -3.89 34.80
C ASP A 503 8.77 -2.94 34.04
N PHE A 504 7.60 -3.45 33.64
CA PHE A 504 6.58 -2.65 32.96
C PHE A 504 5.64 -1.94 33.96
N PRO A 505 5.26 -0.68 33.69
CA PRO A 505 4.21 -0.04 34.47
C PRO A 505 2.89 -0.79 34.24
N LEU A 506 2.21 -1.19 35.32
CA LEU A 506 0.91 -1.85 35.25
C LEU A 506 -0.22 -0.91 35.67
N ASN A 507 -1.41 -1.14 35.12
CA ASN A 507 -2.65 -0.50 35.56
C ASN A 507 -3.26 -1.27 36.74
N ASN A 508 -4.36 -0.75 37.30
CA ASN A 508 -5.02 -1.34 38.47
C ASN A 508 -5.53 -2.78 38.23
N ASN A 509 -5.62 -3.23 36.98
CA ASN A 509 -6.03 -4.58 36.59
C ASN A 509 -4.82 -5.49 36.27
N GLY A 510 -3.60 -5.07 36.59
CA GLY A 510 -2.37 -5.84 36.32
C GLY A 510 -1.98 -5.94 34.85
N LYS A 511 -2.58 -5.14 33.95
CA LYS A 511 -2.19 -5.07 32.53
C LYS A 511 -1.19 -3.93 32.32
N ILE A 512 -0.31 -4.04 31.33
CA ILE A 512 0.66 -2.99 31.00
C ILE A 512 -0.06 -1.67 30.69
N ASP A 513 0.32 -0.62 31.41
CA ASP A 513 -0.17 0.74 31.26
C ASP A 513 0.69 1.51 30.26
N ARG A 514 0.34 1.39 28.97
CA ARG A 514 1.08 2.03 27.88
C ARG A 514 1.20 3.55 28.01
N LYS A 515 0.25 4.20 28.71
CA LYS A 515 0.28 5.66 28.93
C LYS A 515 1.33 6.09 29.95
N LYS A 516 1.76 5.16 30.81
CA LYS A 516 2.80 5.38 31.82
C LYS A 516 4.19 4.92 31.37
N LEU A 517 4.32 4.43 30.13
CA LEU A 517 5.63 4.08 29.59
C LEU A 517 6.53 5.33 29.56
N PRO A 518 7.78 5.23 30.02
CA PRO A 518 8.65 6.39 30.15
C PRO A 518 8.94 7.04 28.81
N ILE A 519 9.15 8.35 28.85
CA ILE A 519 9.58 9.13 27.69
C ILE A 519 11.01 8.71 27.36
N PRO A 520 11.34 8.32 26.11
CA PRO A 520 12.72 8.06 25.76
C PRO A 520 13.58 9.30 25.96
N ASP A 521 14.68 9.15 26.68
CA ASP A 521 15.71 10.17 26.89
C ASP A 521 16.86 9.98 25.89
N GLU A 522 17.87 10.87 25.94
CA GLU A 522 19.05 10.80 25.06
C GLU A 522 19.79 9.47 25.19
N THR A 523 19.78 8.84 26.37
CA THR A 523 20.39 7.50 26.58
C THR A 523 19.60 6.34 25.98
N SER A 524 18.31 6.57 25.69
CA SER A 524 17.42 5.63 25.00
C SER A 524 17.58 5.69 23.47
N ILE A 525 18.19 6.76 22.97
CA ILE A 525 18.57 6.92 21.57
C ILE A 525 19.87 6.13 21.38
N ILE A 526 19.91 5.30 20.35
CA ILE A 526 21.08 4.45 20.11
C ILE A 526 22.27 5.31 19.68
N GLU A 527 23.06 5.76 20.65
CA GLU A 527 24.39 6.28 20.41
C GLU A 527 25.34 5.10 20.20
N SER A 528 25.81 4.92 18.97
CA SER A 528 27.16 4.40 18.79
C SER A 528 28.11 5.29 19.60
N ALA A 529 29.11 4.71 20.28
CA ALA A 529 30.13 5.49 21.00
C ALA A 529 30.54 6.72 20.18
N TYR A 530 30.48 7.92 20.79
CA TYR A 530 30.75 9.17 20.09
C TYR A 530 32.10 9.09 19.35
N ILE A 531 32.03 9.13 18.02
CA ILE A 531 33.21 9.25 17.17
C ILE A 531 33.23 10.70 16.69
N ALA A 532 34.20 11.47 17.17
CA ALA A 532 34.40 12.84 16.71
C ALA A 532 34.63 12.84 15.18
N PRO A 533 34.15 13.87 14.46
CA PRO A 533 34.39 14.00 13.03
C PRO A 533 35.87 13.81 12.67
N ARG A 534 36.17 12.81 11.84
CA ARG A 534 37.54 12.37 11.54
C ARG A 534 38.18 13.17 10.41
N ASN A 535 37.36 13.85 9.62
CA ASN A 535 37.80 14.61 8.46
C ASN A 535 36.88 15.82 8.22
N GLN A 536 37.34 16.70 7.33
CA GLN A 536 36.65 17.95 7.01
C GLN A 536 35.20 17.75 6.51
N LYS A 537 34.91 16.65 5.81
CA LYS A 537 33.53 16.34 5.36
C LYS A 537 32.64 15.97 6.55
N GLU A 538 33.14 15.11 7.45
CA GLU A 538 32.41 14.75 8.67
C GLU A 538 32.20 15.97 9.57
N SER A 539 33.18 16.88 9.66
CA SER A 539 33.04 18.11 10.46
C SER A 539 31.97 19.03 9.89
N LEU A 540 31.92 19.18 8.56
CA LEU A 540 30.90 19.96 7.88
C LEU A 540 29.51 19.35 8.06
N LEU A 541 29.39 18.01 7.94
CA LEU A 541 28.13 17.30 8.18
C LEU A 541 27.66 17.46 9.63
N ALA A 542 28.56 17.38 10.61
CA ALA A 542 28.23 17.58 12.01
C ALA A 542 27.76 19.02 12.31
N GLN A 543 28.37 20.03 11.68
CA GLN A 543 27.91 21.42 11.78
C GLN A 543 26.50 21.59 11.20
N ILE A 544 26.24 21.04 10.00
CA ILE A 544 24.91 21.09 9.38
C ILE A 544 23.84 20.40 10.23
N TRP A 545 24.19 19.31 10.94
CA TRP A 545 23.27 18.59 11.84
C TRP A 545 23.02 19.30 13.18
N GLN A 546 23.93 20.18 13.59
CA GLN A 546 23.84 20.94 14.84
C GLN A 546 22.95 22.18 14.68
N ASP A 547 22.95 22.78 13.50
CA ASP A 547 22.09 23.91 13.09
C ASP A 547 20.65 23.45 12.83
#